data_AF-A0A3L6L7M2-F1
#
_entry.id   AF-A0A3L6L7M2-F1
#
_cell.length_a   1.000
_cell.length_b   1.000
_cell.length_c   1.000
_cell.angle_alpha   90.00
_cell.angle_beta   90.00
_cell.angle_gamma   90.00
#
_symmetry.space_group_name_H-M   'P 1'
#
loop_
_entity.id
_entity.type
_entity.pdbx_description
1 polymer ?
#
loop_
_entity_poly.entity_id
_entity_poly.type
_entity_poly.pdbx_seq_one_letter_code
_entity_poly.pdbx_strand_id
1 'polypeptide(L)'
;MFRYHESIREIRIDECELLHNVDVREANNLLKLSIEKCKALEDVYVGGCVKMEVIDIRECVGLQKVRGLKHMKELRELNLRFVGLMDLGCLK
;
A
#
# COMPACT_ATOMS: atom_id res chain seq x y z
N MET A 1 11.62 -7.31 5.56
CA MET A 1 11.48 -8.65 4.96
C MET A 1 10.49 -9.45 5.80
N PHE A 2 9.19 -9.27 5.59
CA PHE A 2 8.13 -9.94 6.36
C PHE A 2 7.85 -11.32 5.76
N ARG A 3 8.64 -12.32 6.12
CA ARG A 3 8.32 -13.73 5.83
C ARG A 3 7.64 -14.30 7.08
N TYR A 4 6.55 -15.07 6.92
CA TYR A 4 5.88 -15.90 7.96
C TYR A 4 4.65 -15.39 8.73
N HIS A 5 3.91 -14.35 8.32
CA HIS A 5 2.70 -13.98 9.07
C HIS A 5 1.40 -14.34 8.34
N GLU A 6 1.02 -15.62 8.40
CA GLU A 6 -0.29 -16.09 7.94
C GLU A 6 -1.47 -15.41 8.67
N SER A 7 -1.22 -14.75 9.80
CA SER A 7 -2.24 -14.07 10.59
C SER A 7 -2.30 -12.55 10.42
N ILE A 8 -1.35 -11.88 9.73
CA ILE A 8 -1.44 -10.41 9.60
C ILE A 8 -2.63 -10.10 8.70
N ARG A 9 -3.58 -9.33 9.24
CA ARG A 9 -4.77 -8.85 8.54
C ARG A 9 -4.71 -7.36 8.25
N GLU A 10 -3.99 -6.60 9.08
CA GLU A 10 -3.87 -5.16 8.94
C GLU A 10 -2.44 -4.70 9.17
N ILE A 11 -1.99 -3.74 8.37
CA ILE A 11 -0.74 -3.00 8.57
C ILE A 11 -1.12 -1.52 8.64
N ARG A 12 -0.66 -0.85 9.70
CA ARG A 12 -0.76 0.61 9.86
C ARG A 12 0.64 1.19 10.01
N ILE A 13 0.93 2.22 9.23
CA ILE A 13 2.20 2.95 9.23
C ILE A 13 1.87 4.43 9.23
N ASP A 14 2.17 5.11 10.33
CA ASP A 14 1.87 6.54 10.48
C ASP A 14 3.16 7.31 10.74
N GLU A 15 3.31 8.47 10.11
CA GLU A 15 4.37 9.47 10.39
C GLU A 15 5.80 8.89 10.32
N CYS A 16 6.03 7.93 9.41
CA CYS A 16 7.34 7.35 9.17
C CYS A 16 8.12 8.16 8.13
N GLU A 17 8.76 9.25 8.57
CA GLU A 17 9.44 10.22 7.70
C GLU A 17 10.69 9.70 6.98
N LEU A 18 11.21 8.53 7.37
CA LEU A 18 12.37 7.88 6.71
C LEU A 18 11.97 6.66 5.87
N LEU A 19 10.68 6.32 5.82
CA LEU A 19 10.21 5.16 5.09
C LEU A 19 10.11 5.49 3.60
N HIS A 20 10.97 4.88 2.79
CA HIS A 20 11.00 5.13 1.34
C HIS A 20 10.18 4.12 0.53
N ASN A 21 10.03 2.88 1.03
CA ASN A 21 9.41 1.79 0.30
C ASN A 21 8.58 0.90 1.23
N VAL A 22 7.42 0.45 0.75
CA VAL A 22 6.62 -0.60 1.41
C VAL A 22 6.40 -1.75 0.45
N ASP A 23 6.81 -2.95 0.86
CA ASP A 23 6.58 -4.18 0.11
C ASP A 23 5.91 -5.22 1.00
N VAL A 24 4.65 -5.51 0.69
CA VAL A 24 3.80 -6.44 1.45
C VAL A 24 3.41 -7.66 0.63
N ARG A 25 4.14 -7.97 -0.45
CA ARG A 25 3.77 -9.07 -1.37
C ARG A 25 3.63 -10.45 -0.71
N GLU A 26 4.31 -10.67 0.41
CA GLU A 26 4.27 -11.94 1.15
C GLU A 26 3.14 -11.97 2.22
N ALA A 27 2.43 -10.87 2.40
CA ALA A 27 1.31 -10.76 3.35
C ALA A 27 0.00 -11.21 2.69
N ASN A 28 -0.07 -12.49 2.32
CA ASN A 28 -1.15 -13.06 1.50
C ASN A 28 -2.55 -12.99 2.14
N ASN A 29 -2.62 -12.82 3.47
CA ASN A 29 -3.87 -12.67 4.21
C ASN A 29 -4.17 -11.22 4.65
N LEU A 30 -3.39 -10.24 4.18
CA LEU A 30 -3.60 -8.83 4.49
C LEU A 30 -4.91 -8.36 3.86
N LEU A 31 -5.80 -7.81 4.68
CA LEU A 31 -7.08 -7.22 4.30
C LEU A 31 -6.99 -5.71 4.19
N LYS A 32 -6.16 -5.06 5.04
CA LYS A 32 -6.04 -3.61 5.10
C LYS A 32 -4.60 -3.14 5.17
N LEU A 33 -4.25 -2.19 4.30
CA LEU A 33 -3.04 -1.39 4.38
C LEU A 33 -3.42 0.07 4.62
N SER A 34 -2.95 0.63 5.73
CA SER A 34 -3.10 2.04 6.09
C SER A 34 -1.72 2.68 6.19
N ILE A 35 -1.47 3.73 5.41
CA ILE A 35 -0.24 4.51 5.49
C ILE A 35 -0.59 6.00 5.50
N GLU A 36 -0.22 6.71 6.56
CA GLU A 36 -0.52 8.15 6.70
C GLU A 36 0.76 8.95 6.96
N LYS A 37 0.88 10.14 6.34
CA LYS A 37 1.95 11.13 6.61
C LYS A 37 3.39 10.60 6.47
N CYS A 38 3.62 9.60 5.63
CA CYS A 38 4.97 9.13 5.32
C CYS A 38 5.51 9.92 4.12
N LYS A 39 6.12 11.09 4.36
CA LYS A 39 6.45 12.04 3.28
C LYS A 39 7.56 11.56 2.35
N ALA A 40 8.48 10.73 2.85
CA ALA A 40 9.56 10.14 2.07
C ALA A 40 9.17 8.85 1.32
N LEU A 41 7.94 8.36 1.49
CA LEU A 41 7.49 7.12 0.84
C LEU A 41 7.33 7.34 -0.65
N GLU A 42 8.07 6.60 -1.47
CA GLU A 42 8.09 6.74 -2.94
C GLU A 42 7.38 5.59 -3.66
N ASP A 43 7.46 4.37 -3.13
CA ASP A 43 6.95 3.15 -3.77
C ASP A 43 6.22 2.22 -2.80
N VAL A 44 5.05 1.73 -3.22
CA VAL A 44 4.27 0.71 -2.52
C VAL A 44 3.98 -0.47 -3.45
N TYR A 45 4.38 -1.67 -3.05
CA TYR A 45 4.14 -2.91 -3.79
C TYR A 45 3.24 -3.88 -3.01
N VAL A 46 2.08 -4.19 -3.59
CA VAL A 46 0.99 -4.96 -2.95
C VAL A 46 0.59 -6.23 -3.72
N GLY A 47 1.40 -6.65 -4.70
CA GLY A 47 1.02 -7.63 -5.73
C GLY A 47 0.70 -9.07 -5.30
N GLY A 48 0.90 -9.44 -4.03
CA GLY A 48 0.55 -10.78 -3.50
C GLY A 48 -0.64 -10.79 -2.53
N CYS A 49 -1.18 -9.61 -2.18
CA CYS A 49 -2.29 -9.49 -1.24
C CYS A 49 -3.65 -9.73 -1.92
N VAL A 50 -3.94 -10.98 -2.32
CA VAL A 50 -5.16 -11.32 -3.07
C VAL A 50 -6.45 -11.13 -2.28
N LYS A 51 -6.37 -11.04 -0.94
CA LYS A 51 -7.50 -10.78 -0.04
C LYS A 51 -7.61 -9.30 0.37
N MET A 52 -6.81 -8.41 -0.21
CA MET A 52 -6.83 -6.99 0.13
C MET A 52 -8.22 -6.39 -0.14
N GLU A 53 -8.81 -5.79 0.89
CA GLU A 53 -10.11 -5.12 0.82
C GLU A 53 -9.96 -3.60 0.85
N VAL A 54 -8.97 -3.08 1.57
CA VAL A 54 -8.78 -1.65 1.80
C VAL A 54 -7.31 -1.24 1.63
N ILE A 55 -7.07 -0.26 0.76
CA ILE A 55 -5.82 0.47 0.69
C ILE A 55 -6.13 1.94 0.99
N ASP A 56 -5.65 2.43 2.13
CA ASP A 56 -5.73 3.83 2.53
C ASP A 56 -4.31 4.41 2.68
N ILE A 57 -3.85 5.15 1.67
CA ILE A 57 -2.54 5.79 1.66
C ILE A 57 -2.75 7.30 1.49
N ARG A 58 -2.56 8.06 2.56
CA ARG A 58 -2.88 9.49 2.61
C ARG A 58 -1.72 10.34 3.08
N GLU A 59 -1.67 11.57 2.59
CA GLU A 59 -0.67 12.57 3.00
C GLU A 59 0.79 12.08 2.81
N CYS A 60 0.99 11.09 1.94
CA CYS A 60 2.29 10.57 1.53
C CYS A 60 2.70 11.29 0.24
N VAL A 61 3.06 12.57 0.38
CA VAL A 61 3.30 13.47 -0.76
C VAL A 61 4.45 13.04 -1.66
N GLY A 62 5.41 12.26 -1.15
CA GLY A 62 6.49 11.66 -1.93
C GLY A 62 6.08 10.46 -2.76
N LEU A 63 4.87 9.91 -2.59
CA LEU A 63 4.47 8.64 -3.20
C LEU A 63 4.28 8.80 -4.70
N GLN A 64 5.13 8.12 -5.46
CA GLN A 64 5.14 8.18 -6.93
C GLN A 64 4.51 6.95 -7.57
N LYS A 65 4.53 5.79 -6.90
CA LYS A 65 4.12 4.51 -7.49
C LYS A 65 3.37 3.62 -6.49
N VAL A 66 2.22 3.10 -6.92
CA VAL A 66 1.54 1.98 -6.27
C VAL A 66 1.42 0.84 -7.28
N ARG A 67 2.02 -0.30 -6.99
CA ARG A 67 2.21 -1.40 -7.95
C ARG A 67 1.55 -2.69 -7.43
N GLY A 68 1.07 -3.51 -8.36
CA GLY A 68 0.50 -4.82 -8.05
C GLY A 68 -1.03 -4.81 -7.80
N LEU A 69 -1.72 -3.74 -8.19
CA LEU A 69 -3.18 -3.60 -8.01
C LEU A 69 -3.99 -4.51 -8.95
N LYS A 70 -3.43 -4.93 -10.09
CA LYS A 70 -4.17 -5.63 -11.18
C LYS A 70 -4.92 -6.90 -10.78
N HIS A 71 -4.55 -7.54 -9.67
CA HIS A 71 -5.10 -8.83 -9.23
C HIS A 71 -6.03 -8.72 -8.02
N MET A 72 -6.30 -7.51 -7.54
CA MET A 72 -7.06 -7.27 -6.30
C MET A 72 -8.57 -7.32 -6.54
N LYS A 73 -9.12 -8.53 -6.65
CA LYS A 73 -10.55 -8.76 -6.91
C LYS A 73 -11.45 -8.37 -5.74
N GLU A 74 -10.90 -8.38 -4.52
CA GLU A 74 -11.64 -8.09 -3.28
C GLU A 74 -11.51 -6.62 -2.83
N LEU A 75 -10.78 -5.78 -3.58
CA LEU A 75 -10.53 -4.39 -3.20
C LEU A 75 -11.83 -3.57 -3.31
N ARG A 76 -12.28 -3.05 -2.17
CA ARG A 76 -13.52 -2.25 -2.03
C ARG A 76 -13.23 -0.78 -1.83
N GLU A 77 -12.09 -0.45 -1.23
CA GLU A 77 -11.68 0.92 -0.95
C GLU A 77 -10.24 1.16 -1.38
N LEU A 78 -10.05 2.19 -2.22
CA LEU A 78 -8.75 2.74 -2.57
C LEU A 78 -8.77 4.25 -2.32
N ASN A 79 -8.06 4.68 -1.28
CA ASN A 79 -7.92 6.07 -0.92
C ASN A 79 -6.46 6.49 -1.08
N LEU A 80 -6.22 7.38 -2.04
CA LEU A 80 -4.90 7.89 -2.40
C LEU A 80 -4.88 9.43 -2.30
N ARG A 81 -5.53 10.01 -1.28
CA ARG A 81 -5.63 11.47 -1.14
C ARG A 81 -4.30 12.09 -0.72
N PHE A 82 -3.96 13.23 -1.32
CA PHE A 82 -2.73 13.98 -1.02
C PHE A 82 -1.44 13.17 -1.21
N VAL A 83 -1.40 12.31 -2.22
CA VAL A 83 -0.19 11.61 -2.70
C VAL A 83 0.39 12.31 -3.93
N GLY A 84 1.67 12.09 -4.20
CA GLY A 84 2.40 12.69 -5.32
C GLY A 84 2.33 11.91 -6.65
N LEU A 85 1.28 11.10 -6.88
CA LEU A 85 1.23 10.21 -8.05
C LEU A 85 1.23 11.01 -9.36
N MET A 86 2.31 10.85 -10.15
CA MET A 86 2.46 11.52 -11.43
C MET A 86 1.68 10.84 -12.57
N ASP A 87 1.22 9.60 -12.37
CA ASP A 87 0.43 8.86 -13.36
C ASP A 87 -0.50 7.85 -12.68
N LEU A 88 -1.80 7.91 -13.02
CA LEU A 88 -2.81 6.92 -12.61
C LEU A 88 -2.79 5.66 -13.49
N GLY A 89 -1.86 5.56 -14.45
CA GLY A 89 -1.64 4.37 -15.29
C GLY A 89 -1.39 3.08 -14.51
N CYS A 90 -1.04 3.17 -13.22
CA CYS A 90 -0.95 2.03 -12.30
C CYS A 90 -2.31 1.40 -11.93
N LEU A 91 -3.43 2.07 -12.25
CA LEU A 91 -4.80 1.62 -12.00
C LEU A 91 -5.47 0.94 -13.22
N LYS A 92 -4.78 0.87 -14.36
CA LYS A 92 -5.26 0.18 -15.57
C LYS A 92 -4.77 -1.26 -15.67
#